data_AF-A0A7K8X2L7-F1
#
_entry.id   AF-A0A7K8X2L7-F1
#
_cell.length_a   1.000
_cell.length_b   1.000
_cell.length_c   1.000
_cell.angle_alpha   90.00
_cell.angle_beta   90.00
_cell.angle_gamma   90.00
#
_symmetry.space_group_name_H-M   'P 1'
#
loop_
_entity.id
_entity.type
_entity.pdbx_description
1 polymer ?
#
loop_
_entity_poly.entity_id
_entity_poly.type
_entity_poly.pdbx_seq_one_letter_code
_entity_poly.pdbx_strand_id
1 'polypeptide(L)' 'ASGSQVPCVLGVSNEFLVLLDLQAKEVVFNCFCGDVVGWSAEGQALKVFHGRGD' A
#
# COMPACT_ATOMS: atom_id res chain seq x y z
N ALA A 1 5.03 -15.25 -10.22
CA ALA A 1 6.27 -14.69 -9.64
C ALA A 1 6.06 -14.58 -8.13
N SER A 2 6.94 -15.17 -7.32
CA SER A 2 6.93 -14.93 -5.87
C SER A 2 7.34 -13.48 -5.64
N GLY A 3 6.42 -12.63 -5.21
CA GLY A 3 6.72 -11.23 -4.91
C GLY A 3 7.78 -11.14 -3.80
N SER A 4 8.77 -10.27 -3.99
CA SER A 4 9.75 -9.98 -2.94
C SER A 4 9.09 -9.14 -1.85
N GLN A 5 9.39 -9.43 -0.59
CA GLN A 5 9.03 -8.55 0.52
C GLN A 5 10.04 -7.41 0.60
N VAL A 6 9.55 -6.19 0.81
CA VAL A 6 10.38 -4.99 1.00
C VAL A 6 9.99 -4.36 2.34
N PRO A 7 10.95 -4.12 3.26
CA PRO A 7 10.68 -3.33 4.46
C PRO A 7 10.22 -1.93 4.07
N CYS A 8 9.02 -1.55 4.49
CA CYS A 8 8.45 -0.24 4.18
C CYS A 8 7.58 0.27 5.33
N VAL A 9 7.24 1.55 5.27
CA VAL A 9 6.24 2.18 6.14
C VAL A 9 5.01 2.55 5.34
N LEU A 10 3.83 2.37 5.96
CA LEU A 10 2.55 2.79 5.39
C LEU A 10 2.25 4.24 5.76
N GLY A 11 2.07 5.09 4.76
CA GLY A 11 1.57 6.45 4.91
C GLY A 11 0.14 6.57 4.38
N VAL A 12 -0.73 7.23 5.14
CA VAL A 12 -2.13 7.48 4.76
C VAL A 12 -2.44 8.96 4.94
N SER A 13 -3.02 9.56 3.91
CA SER A 13 -3.55 10.91 3.92
C SER A 13 -5.01 10.89 3.45
N ASN A 14 -5.64 12.06 3.34
CA ASN A 14 -6.99 12.14 2.78
C ASN A 14 -7.02 11.81 1.27
N GLU A 15 -5.90 11.96 0.56
CA GLU A 15 -5.85 11.82 -0.91
C GLU A 15 -5.13 10.54 -1.35
N PHE A 16 -4.06 10.16 -0.67
CA PHE A 16 -3.18 9.06 -1.06
C PHE A 16 -2.92 8.06 0.05
N LEU A 17 -2.80 6.81 -0.36
CA LEU A 17 -2.13 5.74 0.36
C LEU A 17 -0.76 5.51 -0.29
N VAL A 18 0.31 5.49 0.51
CA VAL A 18 1.69 5.31 0.04
C VAL A 18 2.44 4.27 0.85
N LEU A 19 3.35 3.53 0.21
CA LEU A 19 4.38 2.75 0.89
C LEU A 19 5.74 3.38 0.59
N LEU A 20 6.52 3.61 1.65
CA LEU A 20 7.84 4.23 1.57
C LEU A 20 8.91 3.25 2.01
N ASP A 21 9.94 3.05 1.18
CA ASP A 21 11.21 2.50 1.65
C ASP A 21 12.05 3.65 2.21
N LEU A 22 12.21 3.68 3.53
CA LEU A 22 12.95 4.74 4.22
C LEU A 22 14.47 4.63 4.02
N GLN A 23 14.99 3.45 3.71
CA GLN A 23 16.41 3.23 3.46
C GLN A 23 16.77 3.74 2.06
N ALA A 24 15.99 3.37 1.05
CA ALA A 24 16.15 3.86 -0.31
C ALA A 24 15.68 5.32 -0.47
N LYS A 25 14.83 5.80 0.44
CA LYS A 25 14.15 7.11 0.38
C LYS A 25 13.24 7.24 -0.86
N GLU A 26 12.51 6.17 -1.17
CA GLU A 26 11.67 6.08 -2.35
C GLU A 26 10.22 5.70 -2.00
N VAL A 27 9.28 6.18 -2.83
CA VAL A 27 7.90 5.71 -2.84
C VAL A 27 7.88 4.43 -3.67
N VAL A 28 7.69 3.28 -3.01
CA VAL A 28 7.67 1.97 -3.68
C VAL A 28 6.26 1.58 -4.12
N PHE A 29 5.24 2.26 -3.60
CA PHE A 29 3.85 2.12 -4.04
C PHE A 29 3.06 3.38 -3.68
N ASN A 30 2.12 3.79 -4.54
CA ASN A 30 1.07 4.74 -4.20
C ASN A 30 -0.22 4.45 -4.97
N CYS A 31 -1.36 4.80 -4.36
CA CYS A 31 -2.64 4.91 -5.05
C CYS A 31 -3.47 6.05 -4.45
N PHE A 32 -4.46 6.54 -5.20
CA PHE A 32 -5.45 7.44 -4.63
C PHE A 32 -6.32 6.66 -3.64
N CYS A 33 -6.72 7.29 -2.54
CA CYS A 33 -7.64 6.68 -1.58
C CYS A 33 -8.98 6.28 -2.25
N GLY A 34 -9.41 6.99 -3.29
CA GLY A 34 -10.60 6.66 -4.08
C GLY A 34 -10.49 5.39 -4.93
N ASP A 35 -9.27 4.87 -5.15
CA ASP A 35 -9.02 3.63 -5.87
C ASP A 35 -8.99 2.40 -4.94
N VAL A 36 -9.00 2.61 -3.62
CA VAL A 36 -9.12 1.53 -2.63
C VAL A 36 -10.56 1.04 -2.60
N VAL A 37 -10.78 -0.20 -3.02
CA VAL A 37 -12.12 -0.83 -3.07
C VAL A 37 -12.47 -1.56 -1.78
N GLY A 38 -11.48 -1.86 -0.94
CA GLY A 38 -11.69 -2.48 0.36
C GLY A 38 -10.39 -2.74 1.10
N TRP A 39 -10.48 -3.01 2.40
CA TRP A 39 -9.34 -3.40 3.22
C TRP A 39 -9.78 -4.31 4.38
N SER A 40 -8.86 -5.14 4.87
CA SER A 40 -9.06 -5.97 6.07
C SER A 40 -7.79 -5.97 6.92
N ALA A 41 -7.97 -6.08 8.24
CA ALA A 41 -6.88 -6.29 9.19
C ALA A 41 -6.94 -7.73 9.71
N GLU A 42 -5.82 -8.44 9.64
CA GLU A 42 -5.70 -9.85 10.04
C GLU A 42 -4.42 -10.01 10.88
N GLY A 43 -4.58 -10.05 12.21
CA GLY A 43 -3.45 -10.09 13.13
C GLY A 43 -2.55 -8.86 13.00
N GLN A 44 -1.29 -9.08 12.58
CA GLN A 44 -0.31 -8.02 12.33
C GLN A 44 -0.21 -7.59 10.86
N ALA A 45 -1.15 -8.03 10.02
CA ALA A 45 -1.20 -7.68 8.60
C ALA A 45 -2.39 -6.76 8.27
N LEU A 46 -2.16 -5.82 7.35
CA LEU A 46 -3.20 -5.04 6.70
C LEU A 46 -3.22 -5.41 5.22
N LYS A 47 -4.39 -5.84 4.73
CA LYS A 47 -4.62 -6.13 3.32
C LYS A 47 -5.43 -5.00 2.70
N VAL A 48 -4.92 -4.43 1.61
CA VAL A 48 -5.58 -3.36 0.87
C VAL A 48 -5.85 -3.84 -0.54
N PHE A 49 -7.10 -3.74 -0.98
CA PHE A 49 -7.52 -4.05 -2.34
C PHE A 49 -7.69 -2.74 -3.09
N HIS A 50 -6.97 -2.57 -4.19
CA HIS A 50 -6.96 -1.35 -4.99
C HIS A 50 -7.10 -1.66 -6.48
N GLY A 51 -7.62 -0.69 -7.23
CA GLY A 51 -7.93 -0.85 -8.65
C GLY A 51 -9.37 -1.34 -8.88
N ARG A 52 -9.99 -0.82 -9.93
CA ARG A 52 -11.25 -1.36 -10.47
C ARG A 52 -10.86 -2.32 -11.59
N GLY A 53 -11.30 -3.57 -11.50
CA GLY A 53 -10.81 -4.64 -12.38
C GLY A 53 -10.90 -4.27 -13.86
N ASP A 54 -9.75 -4.31 -14.53
CA ASP A 54 -9.61 -4.49 -15.97
C ASP A 54 -9.46 -5.98 -16.30
#